data_AF-A0A0B7H864-F1
#
_entry.id   AF-A0A0B7H864-F1
#
_cell.length_a   1.000
_cell.length_b   1.000
_cell.length_c   1.000
_cell.angle_alpha   90.00
_cell.angle_beta   90.00
_cell.angle_gamma   90.00
#
_symmetry.space_group_name_H-M   'P 1'
#
loop_
_entity.id
_entity.type
_entity.pdbx_description
1 polymer ?
#
loop_
_entity_poly.entity_id
_entity_poly.type
_entity_poly.pdbx_seq_one_letter_code
_entity_poly.pdbx_strand_id
1 'polypeptide(L)'
;MIFKNYLFTFEAENKNKLIMATKSYSEKVVQTKIMVDALRNNKESLPAGVTEETINKLEELKSLAEKLNSEQEKLKAQLKLKTEELSDTLDKLSALYVETKKRVKIDVSKSLWKEYGFSDKK
;
A
#
# COMPACT_ATOMS: atom_id res chain seq x y z
N MET A 1 -16.20 0.51 5.18
CA MET A 1 -15.46 0.74 6.45
C MET A 1 -14.32 -0.24 6.70
N ILE A 2 -14.31 -1.43 6.07
CA ILE A 2 -13.33 -2.51 6.35
C ILE A 2 -11.92 -2.24 5.77
N PHE A 3 -11.81 -1.61 4.59
CA PHE A 3 -10.51 -1.37 3.95
C PHE A 3 -9.63 -0.32 4.63
N LYS A 4 -10.21 0.71 5.27
CA LYS A 4 -9.45 1.69 6.05
C LYS A 4 -8.75 1.05 7.25
N ASN A 5 -9.36 0.03 7.86
CA ASN A 5 -8.76 -0.67 8.98
C ASN A 5 -7.55 -1.51 8.55
N TYR A 6 -7.60 -2.16 7.39
CA TYR A 6 -6.50 -3.02 6.92
C TYR A 6 -5.24 -2.24 6.51
N LEU A 7 -5.40 -1.09 5.84
CA LEU A 7 -4.28 -0.18 5.56
C LEU A 7 -3.72 0.42 6.85
N PHE A 8 -4.58 0.81 7.79
CA PHE A 8 -4.16 1.37 9.08
C PHE A 8 -3.41 0.35 9.93
N THR A 9 -3.84 -0.92 9.94
CA THR A 9 -3.14 -1.99 10.67
C THR A 9 -1.82 -2.38 10.01
N PHE A 10 -1.74 -2.44 8.67
CA PHE A 10 -0.48 -2.72 7.98
C PHE A 10 0.55 -1.60 8.17
N GLU A 11 0.11 -0.33 8.09
CA GLU A 11 0.97 0.81 8.41
C GLU A 11 1.36 0.84 9.89
N ALA A 12 0.45 0.49 10.81
CA ALA A 12 0.72 0.49 12.25
C ALA A 12 1.65 -0.64 12.69
N GLU A 13 1.57 -1.83 12.09
CA GLU A 13 2.50 -2.94 12.34
C GLU A 13 3.91 -2.62 11.84
N ASN A 14 4.03 -1.95 10.68
CA ASN A 14 5.34 -1.56 10.13
C ASN A 14 5.93 -0.34 10.87
N LYS A 15 5.09 0.60 11.34
CA LYS A 15 5.52 1.75 12.14
C LYS A 15 5.97 1.33 13.54
N ASN A 16 5.26 0.44 14.24
CA ASN A 16 5.60 0.05 15.62
C ASN A 16 6.94 -0.68 15.79
N LYS A 17 7.49 -1.28 14.72
CA LYS A 17 8.80 -1.95 14.80
C LYS A 17 9.99 -0.98 14.71
N LEU A 18 9.76 0.31 14.44
CA LEU A 18 10.81 1.32 14.14
C LEU A 18 10.74 2.61 14.97
N ILE A 19 9.83 2.72 15.95
CA ILE A 19 9.65 3.94 16.77
C ILE A 19 10.72 4.02 17.87
N MET A 20 11.99 4.12 17.47
CA MET A 20 13.11 4.66 18.24
C MET A 20 14.05 5.32 17.23
N ALA A 21 13.84 6.62 16.93
CA ALA A 21 14.77 7.50 16.21
C ALA A 21 15.49 6.90 14.98
N THR A 22 14.79 6.16 14.13
CA THR A 22 15.41 5.59 12.93
C THR A 22 15.35 6.57 11.76
N LYS A 23 16.51 6.80 11.11
CA LYS A 23 16.67 7.65 9.92
C LYS A 23 15.60 7.32 8.86
N SER A 24 15.13 8.32 8.13
CA SER A 24 14.22 8.16 6.99
C SER A 24 14.85 7.28 5.89
N TYR A 25 14.00 6.76 4.99
CA TYR A 25 14.46 5.98 3.84
C TYR A 25 15.54 6.70 3.04
N SER A 26 15.30 7.96 2.65
CA SER A 26 16.24 8.75 1.85
C SER A 26 17.56 8.96 2.58
N GLU A 27 17.53 9.22 3.88
CA GLU A 27 18.74 9.34 4.70
C GLU A 27 19.54 8.04 4.75
N LYS A 28 18.87 6.88 4.87
CA LYS A 28 19.52 5.56 4.87
C LYS A 28 20.21 5.26 3.53
N VAL A 29 19.54 5.55 2.41
CA VAL A 29 20.10 5.33 1.06
C VAL A 29 21.29 6.25 0.81
N VAL A 30 21.14 7.55 1.09
CA VAL A 30 22.21 8.54 0.88
C VAL A 30 23.43 8.24 1.75
N GLN A 31 23.24 7.92 3.03
CA GLN A 31 24.37 7.60 3.90
C GLN A 31 25.06 6.29 3.51
N THR A 32 24.29 5.27 3.11
CA THR A 32 24.88 4.02 2.60
C THR A 32 25.71 4.30 1.34
N LYS A 33 25.20 5.13 0.42
CA LYS A 33 25.94 5.53 -0.77
C LYS A 33 27.25 6.23 -0.41
N ILE A 34 27.21 7.26 0.45
CA ILE A 34 28.40 7.99 0.90
C ILE A 34 29.42 7.03 1.54
N MET A 35 28.95 6.09 2.36
CA MET A 35 29.82 5.10 3.00
C MET A 35 30.46 4.16 1.98
N VAL A 36 29.69 3.61 1.03
CA VAL A 36 30.22 2.76 -0.04
C VAL A 36 31.25 3.53 -0.86
N ASP A 37 30.93 4.74 -1.30
CA ASP A 37 31.84 5.59 -2.09
C ASP A 37 33.15 5.86 -1.34
N ALA A 38 33.07 6.19 -0.04
CA ALA A 38 34.25 6.39 0.80
C ALA A 38 35.10 5.12 0.95
N LEU A 39 34.47 3.96 1.16
CA LEU A 39 35.18 2.68 1.28
C LEU A 39 35.83 2.26 -0.04
N ARG A 40 35.17 2.52 -1.18
CA ARG A 40 35.73 2.25 -2.52
C ARG A 40 36.89 3.15 -2.88
N ASN A 41 36.89 4.38 -2.42
CA ASN A 41 37.98 5.33 -2.65
C ASN A 41 39.19 5.06 -1.74
N ASN A 42 39.00 4.36 -0.61
CA ASN A 42 40.04 4.05 0.38
C ASN A 42 40.34 2.54 0.48
N LYS A 43 40.32 1.81 -0.63
CA LYS A 43 40.49 0.34 -0.67
C LYS A 43 41.79 -0.18 -0.04
N GLU A 44 42.85 0.62 -0.05
CA GLU A 44 44.15 0.25 0.52
C GLU A 44 44.20 0.41 2.05
N SER A 45 43.22 1.12 2.63
CA SER A 45 43.14 1.42 4.06
C SER A 45 41.74 1.15 4.60
N LEU A 46 41.21 -0.05 4.32
CA LEU A 46 39.91 -0.45 4.84
C LEU A 46 39.98 -0.67 6.36
N PRO A 47 38.96 -0.24 7.12
CA PRO A 47 38.87 -0.55 8.55
C PRO A 47 38.87 -2.07 8.80
N ALA A 48 39.40 -2.48 9.95
CA ALA A 48 39.45 -3.89 10.33
C ALA A 48 38.04 -4.51 10.31
N GLY A 49 37.91 -5.65 9.63
CA GLY A 49 36.63 -6.37 9.48
C GLY A 49 35.76 -5.89 8.32
N VAL A 50 36.11 -4.82 7.61
CA VAL A 50 35.40 -4.40 6.38
C VAL A 50 36.05 -5.08 5.18
N THR A 51 35.32 -6.00 4.56
CA THR A 51 35.75 -6.73 3.36
C THR A 51 35.11 -6.16 2.09
N GLU A 52 35.72 -6.43 0.94
CA GLU A 52 35.13 -6.11 -0.37
C GLU A 52 33.73 -6.74 -0.54
N GLU A 53 33.54 -7.95 -0.01
CA GLU A 53 32.23 -8.63 0.04
C GLU A 53 31.20 -7.82 0.84
N THR A 54 31.59 -7.27 1.99
CA THR A 54 30.70 -6.41 2.80
C THR A 54 30.28 -5.16 2.03
N ILE A 55 31.23 -4.52 1.32
CA ILE A 55 30.95 -3.33 0.51
C ILE A 55 30.03 -3.67 -0.67
N ASN A 56 30.26 -4.80 -1.34
CA ASN A 56 29.36 -5.31 -2.39
C ASN A 56 27.96 -5.53 -1.86
N LYS A 57 27.82 -6.11 -0.66
CA LYS A 57 26.52 -6.39 -0.08
C LYS A 57 25.75 -5.12 0.30
N LEU A 58 26.45 -4.10 0.81
CA LEU A 58 25.86 -2.79 1.09
C LEU A 58 25.29 -2.15 -0.18
N GLU A 59 26.05 -2.19 -1.28
CA GLU A 59 25.63 -1.64 -2.57
C GLU A 59 24.44 -2.41 -3.16
N GLU A 60 24.45 -3.74 -3.08
CA GLU A 60 23.35 -4.60 -3.51
C GLU A 60 22.06 -4.29 -2.74
N LEU A 61 22.14 -4.22 -1.41
CA LEU A 61 20.98 -3.94 -0.56
C LEU A 61 20.43 -2.53 -0.77
N LYS A 62 21.31 -1.53 -0.97
CA LYS A 62 20.90 -0.17 -1.31
C LYS A 62 20.12 -0.15 -2.64
N SER A 63 20.67 -0.77 -3.68
CA SER A 63 20.02 -0.86 -5.00
C SER A 63 18.68 -1.60 -4.94
N LEU A 64 18.61 -2.70 -4.17
CA LEU A 64 17.37 -3.41 -3.93
C LEU A 64 16.34 -2.53 -3.21
N ALA A 65 16.76 -1.74 -2.22
CA ALA A 65 15.87 -0.81 -1.52
C ALA A 65 15.33 0.30 -2.45
N GLU A 66 16.14 0.82 -3.38
CA GLU A 66 15.72 1.78 -4.42
C GLU A 66 14.69 1.17 -5.39
N LYS A 67 14.93 -0.08 -5.82
CA LYS A 67 13.99 -0.82 -6.66
C LYS A 67 12.67 -1.06 -5.95
N LEU A 68 12.71 -1.60 -4.73
CA LEU A 68 11.50 -1.89 -3.95
C LEU A 68 10.70 -0.63 -3.61
N ASN A 69 11.37 0.50 -3.35
CA ASN A 69 10.70 1.78 -3.14
C ASN A 69 9.96 2.25 -4.41
N SER A 70 10.59 2.12 -5.58
CA SER A 70 9.97 2.48 -6.86
C SER A 70 8.75 1.59 -7.16
N GLU A 71 8.86 0.29 -6.89
CA GLU A 71 7.74 -0.65 -7.01
C GLU A 71 6.60 -0.31 -6.04
N GLN A 72 6.92 0.08 -4.80
CA GLN A 72 5.94 0.52 -3.81
C GLN A 72 5.17 1.75 -4.31
N GLU A 73 5.84 2.77 -4.84
CA GLU A 73 5.18 3.97 -5.37
C GLU A 73 4.27 3.65 -6.57
N LYS A 74 4.71 2.74 -7.45
CA LYS A 74 3.86 2.24 -8.55
C LYS A 74 2.60 1.55 -8.02
N LEU A 75 2.73 0.69 -7.01
CA LEU A 75 1.59 -0.01 -6.41
C LEU A 75 0.63 0.96 -5.71
N LYS A 76 1.13 1.99 -5.02
CA LYS A 76 0.29 3.04 -4.42
C LYS A 76 -0.54 3.77 -5.49
N ALA A 77 0.07 4.12 -6.62
CA ALA A 77 -0.63 4.74 -7.73
C ALA A 77 -1.72 3.82 -8.31
N GLN A 78 -1.41 2.54 -8.52
CA GLN A 78 -2.39 1.55 -9.00
C GLN A 78 -3.54 1.34 -8.02
N LEU A 79 -3.26 1.29 -6.71
CA LEU A 79 -4.27 1.17 -5.68
C LEU A 79 -5.23 2.35 -5.70
N LYS A 80 -4.71 3.58 -5.86
CA LYS A 80 -5.55 4.78 -5.98
C LYS A 80 -6.52 4.66 -7.17
N LEU A 81 -6.01 4.33 -8.36
CA LEU A 81 -6.83 4.16 -9.56
C LEU A 81 -7.92 3.09 -9.37
N LYS A 82 -7.55 1.93 -8.81
CA LYS A 82 -8.50 0.83 -8.56
C LYS A 82 -9.53 1.18 -7.48
N THR A 83 -9.17 2.03 -6.52
CA THR A 83 -10.11 2.52 -5.50
C THR A 83 -11.14 3.47 -6.12
N GLU A 84 -10.72 4.34 -7.03
CA GLU A 84 -11.63 5.23 -7.78
C GLU A 84 -12.59 4.40 -8.67
N GLU A 85 -12.06 3.44 -9.42
CA GLU A 85 -12.87 2.52 -10.26
C GLU A 85 -13.89 1.71 -9.45
N LEU A 86 -13.49 1.21 -8.27
CA LEU A 86 -14.38 0.51 -7.36
C LEU A 86 -15.49 1.43 -6.83
N SER A 87 -15.13 2.66 -6.44
CA SER A 87 -16.09 3.65 -5.94
C SER A 87 -17.16 3.96 -6.99
N ASP A 88 -16.74 4.30 -8.21
CA ASP A 88 -17.65 4.60 -9.32
C ASP A 88 -18.58 3.42 -9.64
N THR A 89 -18.05 2.20 -9.56
CA THR A 89 -18.84 0.98 -9.80
C THR A 89 -19.88 0.76 -8.71
N LEU A 90 -19.53 1.00 -7.44
CA LEU A 90 -20.46 0.88 -6.32
C LEU A 90 -21.56 1.92 -6.37
N ASP A 91 -21.26 3.15 -6.80
CA ASP A 91 -22.25 4.21 -6.97
C ASP A 91 -23.25 3.85 -8.07
N LYS A 92 -22.77 3.37 -9.23
CA LYS A 92 -23.62 2.87 -10.33
C LYS A 92 -24.48 1.69 -9.90
N LEU A 93 -23.89 0.73 -9.20
CA LEU A 93 -24.61 -0.44 -8.67
C LEU A 93 -25.72 -0.01 -7.71
N SER A 94 -25.43 0.93 -6.81
CA SER A 94 -26.39 1.45 -5.84
C SER A 94 -27.54 2.19 -6.51
N ALA A 95 -27.25 3.02 -7.50
CA ALA A 95 -28.27 3.73 -8.29
C ALA A 95 -29.20 2.74 -9.02
N LEU A 96 -28.62 1.76 -9.72
CA LEU A 96 -29.37 0.73 -10.44
C LEU A 96 -30.21 -0.14 -9.49
N TYR A 97 -29.66 -0.49 -8.33
CA TYR A 97 -30.38 -1.23 -7.29
C TYR A 97 -31.61 -0.45 -6.81
N VAL A 98 -31.47 0.86 -6.54
CA VAL A 98 -32.58 1.72 -6.09
C VAL A 98 -33.66 1.83 -7.17
N GLU A 99 -33.27 2.03 -8.43
CA GLU A 99 -34.20 2.10 -9.55
C GLU A 99 -34.96 0.78 -9.74
N THR A 100 -34.22 -0.34 -9.79
CA THR A 100 -34.80 -1.67 -9.95
C THR A 100 -35.74 -2.00 -8.80
N LYS A 101 -35.34 -1.68 -7.57
CA LYS A 101 -36.18 -1.83 -6.37
C LYS A 101 -37.48 -1.03 -6.49
N LYS A 102 -37.44 0.22 -6.99
CA LYS A 102 -38.65 1.03 -7.21
C LYS A 102 -39.59 0.37 -8.21
N ARG A 103 -39.06 -0.21 -9.30
CA ARG A 103 -39.87 -0.96 -10.28
C ARG A 103 -40.54 -2.18 -9.67
N VAL A 104 -39.79 -3.00 -8.94
CA VAL A 104 -40.37 -4.16 -8.22
C VAL A 104 -41.48 -3.74 -7.27
N LYS A 105 -41.34 -2.60 -6.56
CA LYS A 105 -42.40 -2.09 -5.68
C LYS A 105 -43.68 -1.69 -6.42
N ILE A 106 -43.62 -1.32 -7.70
CA ILE A 106 -44.79 -0.94 -8.51
C ILE A 106 -45.56 -2.19 -8.94
N ASP A 107 -44.84 -3.23 -9.38
CA ASP A 107 -45.46 -4.39 -10.04
C ASP A 107 -45.76 -5.55 -9.09
N VAL A 108 -45.11 -5.60 -7.92
CA VAL A 108 -45.16 -6.74 -7.00
C VAL A 108 -45.78 -6.36 -5.66
N SER A 109 -46.71 -7.20 -5.18
CA SER A 109 -47.31 -7.11 -3.86
C SER A 109 -46.27 -7.10 -2.73
N LYS A 110 -46.50 -6.26 -1.71
CA LYS A 110 -45.58 -6.05 -0.58
C LYS A 110 -45.19 -7.32 0.18
N SER A 111 -46.07 -8.33 0.24
CA SER A 111 -45.81 -9.63 0.86
C SER A 111 -44.64 -10.38 0.22
N LEU A 112 -44.43 -10.19 -1.08
CA LEU A 112 -43.43 -10.91 -1.88
C LEU A 112 -42.08 -10.18 -1.95
N TRP A 113 -41.97 -8.93 -1.47
CA TRP A 113 -40.72 -8.15 -1.57
C TRP A 113 -39.51 -8.83 -0.91
N LYS A 114 -39.74 -9.62 0.16
CA LYS A 114 -38.68 -10.37 0.84
C LYS A 114 -37.96 -11.35 -0.10
N GLU A 115 -38.66 -11.91 -1.08
CA GLU A 115 -38.09 -12.83 -2.08
C GLU A 115 -37.11 -12.10 -3.02
N TYR A 116 -37.28 -10.79 -3.20
CA TYR A 116 -36.38 -9.92 -3.96
C TYR A 116 -35.25 -9.32 -3.10
N GLY A 117 -35.06 -9.82 -1.89
CA GLY A 117 -33.95 -9.42 -1.01
C GLY A 117 -34.13 -8.04 -0.36
N PHE A 118 -35.36 -7.51 -0.29
CA PHE A 118 -35.63 -6.30 0.47
C PHE A 118 -36.96 -6.37 1.23
N SER A 119 -37.06 -5.58 2.29
CA SER A 119 -38.32 -5.36 3.00
C SER A 119 -38.49 -3.87 3.27
N ASP A 120 -39.71 -3.44 3.57
CA ASP A 120 -39.91 -2.10 4.11
C ASP A 120 -39.37 -2.06 5.53
N LYS A 121 -38.59 -1.03 5.84
CA LYS A 121 -38.39 -0.65 7.24
C LYS A 121 -39.73 -0.10 7.74
N LYS A 122 -40.16 -0.57 8.92
CA LYS A 122 -41.29 0.04 9.65
C LYS A 122 -41.05 1.53 9.87
#